data_AF-A0A6B3H6T6-F1
#
_entry.id   AF-A0A6B3H6T6-F1
#
_cell.length_a   1.000
_cell.length_b   1.000
_cell.length_c   1.000
_cell.angle_alpha   90.00
_cell.angle_beta   90.00
_cell.angle_gamma   90.00
#
_symmetry.space_group_name_H-M   'P 1'
#
loop_
_entity.id
_entity.type
_entity.pdbx_description
1 polymer ?
#
loop_
_entity_poly.entity_id
_entity_poly.type
_entity_poly.pdbx_seq_one_letter_code
_entity_poly.pdbx_strand_id
1 'polypeptide(L)'
;HLDAGQKVWLVTAAPVETATIIARRLGLTGALGTVAESVDGVYTGRLVGEPLHGPAKAEAVRALAAAEDLDLDRCAAYSDS
;
A
#
# COMPACT_ATOMS: atom_id res chain seq x y z
N HIS A 1 -8.93 -14.96 1.73
CA HIS A 1 -7.62 -14.78 1.07
C HIS A 1 -6.48 -15.33 1.90
N LEU A 2 -6.22 -14.80 3.11
CA LEU A 2 -5.14 -15.28 3.98
C LEU A 2 -5.22 -16.79 4.29
N ASP A 3 -6.39 -17.28 4.69
CA ASP A 3 -6.60 -18.71 4.96
C ASP A 3 -6.39 -19.61 3.73
N ALA A 4 -6.46 -19.03 2.53
CA ALA A 4 -6.20 -19.71 1.27
C ALA A 4 -4.73 -19.60 0.82
N GLY A 5 -3.84 -19.07 1.66
CA GLY A 5 -2.42 -18.89 1.35
C GLY A 5 -2.11 -17.78 0.34
N GLN A 6 -3.05 -16.88 0.09
CA GLN A 6 -2.87 -15.78 -0.87
C GLN A 6 -2.18 -14.58 -0.22
N LYS A 7 -1.35 -13.87 -1.00
CA LYS A 7 -0.79 -12.58 -0.58
C LYS A 7 -1.92 -11.55 -0.49
N VAL A 8 -1.95 -10.78 0.60
CA VAL A 8 -2.96 -9.74 0.83
C VAL A 8 -2.27 -8.43 1.19
N TRP A 9 -2.61 -7.36 0.48
CA TRP A 9 -2.00 -6.05 0.64
C TRP A 9 -3.06 -5.00 0.95
N LEU A 10 -2.72 -4.04 1.83
CA LEU A 10 -3.51 -2.83 2.04
C LEU A 10 -2.95 -1.70 1.18
N VAL A 11 -3.79 -1.05 0.37
CA VAL A 11 -3.38 0.10 -0.47
C VAL A 11 -4.26 1.30 -0.12
N THR A 12 -3.68 2.36 0.43
CA THR A 12 -4.44 3.50 0.99
C THR A 12 -3.78 4.84 0.76
N ALA A 13 -4.57 5.91 0.74
CA ALA A 13 -4.05 7.28 0.72
C ALA A 13 -3.51 7.72 2.10
N ALA A 14 -3.85 6.99 3.18
CA ALA A 14 -3.32 7.25 4.50
C ALA A 14 -1.79 7.08 4.56
N PRO A 15 -1.10 7.67 5.57
CA PRO A 15 0.33 7.51 5.74
C PRO A 15 0.75 6.04 5.85
N VAL A 16 1.87 5.70 5.22
CA VAL A 16 2.41 4.33 5.14
C VAL A 16 2.64 3.70 6.52
N GLU A 17 2.96 4.49 7.53
CA GLU A 17 3.19 4.04 8.91
C GLU A 17 1.89 3.50 9.52
N THR A 18 0.78 4.21 9.31
CA THR A 18 -0.55 3.76 9.77
C THR A 18 -0.97 2.50 9.01
N ALA A 19 -0.78 2.49 7.69
CA ALA A 19 -1.10 1.34 6.86
C ALA A 19 -0.30 0.09 7.27
N THR A 20 0.99 0.26 7.56
CA THR A 20 1.89 -0.82 8.03
C THR A 20 1.46 -1.37 9.37
N ILE A 21 1.06 -0.50 10.32
CA ILE A 21 0.52 -0.94 11.62
C ILE A 21 -0.74 -1.79 11.43
N ILE A 22 -1.66 -1.36 10.55
CA ILE A 22 -2.90 -2.09 10.26
C ILE A 22 -2.59 -3.44 9.62
N ALA A 23 -1.75 -3.46 8.58
CA ALA A 23 -1.35 -4.70 7.90
C ALA A 23 -0.75 -5.71 8.88
N ARG A 24 0.16 -5.28 9.76
CA ARG A 24 0.75 -6.14 10.80
C ARG A 24 -0.29 -6.67 11.77
N ARG A 25 -1.22 -5.83 12.25
CA ARG A 25 -2.26 -6.24 13.20
C ARG A 25 -3.24 -7.26 12.60
N LEU A 26 -3.50 -7.16 11.30
CA LEU A 26 -4.42 -8.04 10.58
C LEU A 26 -3.72 -9.25 9.93
N GLY A 27 -2.39 -9.38 10.06
CA GLY A 27 -1.63 -10.47 9.45
C GLY A 27 -1.58 -10.41 7.92
N LEU A 28 -1.70 -9.22 7.32
CA LEU A 28 -1.56 -9.02 5.89
C LEU A 28 -0.10 -9.20 5.45
N THR A 29 0.12 -9.41 4.15
CA THR A 29 1.46 -9.50 3.56
C THR A 29 2.21 -8.17 3.63
N GLY A 30 1.52 -7.06 3.39
CA GLY A 30 2.13 -5.73 3.45
C GLY A 30 1.14 -4.60 3.25
N ALA A 31 1.67 -3.39 3.19
CA ALA A 31 0.89 -2.18 2.96
C ALA A 31 1.62 -1.19 2.06
N LEU A 32 0.86 -0.48 1.24
CA LEU A 32 1.27 0.69 0.49
C LEU A 32 0.46 1.89 1.02
N GLY A 33 1.15 2.99 1.29
CA GLY A 33 0.55 4.23 1.77
C GLY A 33 1.26 5.45 1.23
N THR A 34 0.69 6.62 1.47
CA THR A 34 1.37 7.89 1.18
C THR A 34 2.60 8.03 2.06
N VAL A 35 3.72 8.48 1.49
CA VAL A 35 4.96 8.69 2.23
C VAL A 35 5.10 10.17 2.56
N ALA A 36 5.00 10.50 3.84
CA ALA A 36 5.30 11.86 4.32
C ALA A 36 6.82 12.06 4.38
N GLU A 37 7.30 13.25 3.99
CA GLU A 37 8.70 13.60 4.18
C GLU A 37 8.97 13.83 5.67
N SER A 38 10.02 13.19 6.17
CA SER A 38 10.52 13.38 7.53
C SER A 38 12.01 13.63 7.52
N VAL A 39 12.47 14.53 8.37
CA VAL A 39 13.89 14.77 8.65
C VAL A 39 14.11 14.58 10.15
N ASP A 40 15.08 13.76 10.52
CA ASP A 40 15.41 13.43 11.91
C ASP A 40 14.20 12.97 12.74
N GLY A 41 13.30 12.19 12.11
CA GLY A 41 12.10 11.65 12.75
C GLY A 41 10.95 12.65 12.91
N VAL A 42 11.06 13.85 12.35
CA VAL A 42 10.02 14.89 12.40
C VAL A 42 9.43 15.13 11.02
N TYR A 43 8.10 15.15 10.92
CA TYR A 43 7.40 15.46 9.67
C TYR A 43 7.66 16.91 9.24
N THR A 44 8.03 17.09 7.98
CA THR A 44 8.26 18.42 7.40
C THR A 44 6.98 19.08 6.90
N GLY A 45 5.88 18.33 6.83
CA GLY A 45 4.62 18.74 6.21
C GLY A 45 4.57 18.56 4.69
N ARG A 46 5.66 18.08 4.07
CA ARG A 46 5.71 17.73 2.64
C ARG A 46 5.53 16.23 2.44
N LEU A 47 5.26 15.83 1.21
CA LEU A 47 5.19 14.44 0.79
C LEU A 47 6.42 14.04 -0.02
N VAL A 48 6.83 12.79 0.09
CA VAL A 48 7.77 12.17 -0.85
C VAL A 48 6.95 11.69 -2.04
N GLY A 49 7.00 12.43 -3.14
CA GLY A 49 6.18 12.17 -4.32
C GLY A 49 4.72 12.60 -4.16
N GLU A 50 3.85 12.04 -4.99
CA GLU A 50 2.41 12.33 -4.93
C GLU A 50 1.70 11.46 -3.88
N PRO A 51 0.56 11.94 -3.32
CA PRO A 51 -0.29 11.11 -2.49
C PRO A 51 -0.67 9.80 -3.20
N LEU A 52 -0.78 8.70 -2.44
CA LEU A 52 -1.22 7.42 -2.98
C LEU A 52 -2.75 7.41 -3.19
N HIS A 53 -3.22 8.21 -4.15
CA HIS A 53 -4.62 8.46 -4.43
C HIS A 53 -4.90 8.46 -5.94
N GLY A 54 -6.13 8.09 -6.32
CA GLY A 54 -6.55 8.06 -7.72
C GLY A 54 -5.61 7.19 -8.60
N PRO A 55 -5.15 7.69 -9.75
CA PRO A 55 -4.26 6.96 -10.66
C PRO A 55 -2.98 6.42 -10.00
N ALA A 56 -2.42 7.12 -9.01
CA ALA A 56 -1.21 6.70 -8.30
C ALA A 56 -1.39 5.35 -7.58
N LYS A 57 -2.61 5.01 -7.14
CA LYS A 57 -2.91 3.68 -6.58
C LYS A 57 -2.71 2.59 -7.61
N ALA A 58 -3.20 2.80 -8.84
CA ALA A 58 -3.08 1.81 -9.91
C ALA A 58 -1.61 1.60 -10.28
N GLU A 59 -0.81 2.67 -10.35
CA GLU A 59 0.62 2.58 -10.60
C GLU A 59 1.36 1.84 -9.50
N ALA A 60 1.06 2.14 -8.23
CA ALA A 60 1.65 1.44 -7.09
C ALA A 60 1.30 -0.05 -7.07
N VAL A 61 0.06 -0.42 -7.41
CA VAL A 61 -0.36 -1.83 -7.54
C VAL A 61 0.38 -2.53 -8.68
N ARG A 62 0.58 -1.87 -9.83
CA ARG A 62 1.37 -2.43 -10.94
C ARG A 62 2.84 -2.64 -10.54
N ALA A 63 3.44 -1.66 -9.86
CA ALA A 63 4.81 -1.78 -9.37
C ALA A 63 4.95 -2.91 -8.34
N LEU A 64 3.99 -3.04 -7.43
CA LEU A 64 3.92 -4.14 -6.47
C LEU A 64 3.80 -5.49 -7.18
N ALA A 65 2.90 -5.62 -8.15
CA ALA A 65 2.71 -6.86 -8.88
C ALA A 65 3.99 -7.28 -9.62
N ALA A 66 4.70 -6.34 -10.24
CA ALA A 66 5.99 -6.61 -10.86
C ALA A 66 7.06 -7.04 -9.84
N ALA A 67 7.12 -6.41 -8.67
CA ALA A 67 8.09 -6.73 -7.63
C ALA A 67 7.82 -8.09 -6.95
N GLU A 68 6.54 -8.46 -6.82
CA GLU A 68 6.08 -9.67 -6.13
C GLU A 68 5.82 -10.85 -7.07
N ASP A 69 6.10 -10.68 -8.37
CA ASP A 69 5.82 -11.62 -9.47
C ASP A 69 4.35 -12.09 -9.49
N LEU A 70 3.43 -11.13 -9.50
CA LEU A 70 1.98 -11.37 -9.45
C LEU A 70 1.33 -11.14 -10.81
N ASP A 71 0.49 -12.10 -11.20
CA ASP A 71 -0.44 -11.96 -12.31
C ASP A 71 -1.69 -11.19 -11.86
N LEU A 72 -1.84 -9.95 -12.36
CA LEU A 72 -2.96 -9.07 -12.03
C LEU A 72 -4.31 -9.60 -12.52
N ASP A 73 -4.35 -10.38 -13.60
CA ASP A 73 -5.61 -10.97 -14.11
C ASP A 73 -6.16 -12.04 -13.15
N ARG A 74 -5.33 -12.51 -12.22
CA ARG A 74 -5.68 -13.47 -11.17
C ARG A 74 -5.85 -12.83 -9.79
N CYS A 75 -5.74 -11.50 -9.71
CA CYS A 75 -5.87 -10.74 -8.48
C CYS A 75 -7.30 -10.21 -8.30
N ALA A 76 -7.66 -9.96 -7.04
CA ALA A 76 -8.93 -9.31 -6.68
C ALA A 76 -8.63 -8.01 -5.93
N ALA A 77 -9.45 -6.98 -6.16
CA ALA A 77 -9.40 -5.72 -5.46
C ALA A 77 -10.75 -5.43 -4.81
N TYR A 78 -10.72 -4.93 -3.58
CA TYR A 78 -11.89 -4.53 -2.81
C TYR A 78 -11.72 -3.06 -2.44
N SER A 79 -12.61 -2.19 -2.92
CA SER A 79 -12.57 -0.74 -2.71
C SER A 79 -13.97 -0.22 -2.44
N ASP A 80 -14.06 0.83 -1.62
CA ASP A 80 -15.26 1.64 -1.39
C ASP A 80 -15.29 2.92 -2.25
N SER A 81 -14.25 3.12 -3.06
CA SER A 81 -14.04 4.28 -3.95
C SER A 81 -13.50 3.87 -5.31
#